data_AF-A0AB39RVZ3-F1
#
_entry.id   AF-A0AB39RVZ3-F1
#
_cell.length_a   1.000
_cell.length_b   1.000
_cell.length_c   1.000
_cell.angle_alpha   90.00
_cell.angle_beta   90.00
_cell.angle_gamma   90.00
#
_symmetry.space_group_name_H-M   'P 1'
#
loop_
_entity.id
_entity.type
_entity.pdbx_description
1 polymer ?
#
loop_
_entity_poly.entity_id
_entity_poly.type
_entity_poly.pdbx_seq_one_letter_code
_entity_poly.pdbx_strand_id
1 'polypeptide(L)'
;MKTGRSNREDDAGDQEATGDAVDALHLLLEARMRRRLFTVVDATNVTSSAREPLVAAAKRHNMLPIAVMVATPGSVCIERQGPRPANRTVPEATVIEQR
;
A
#
# COMPACT_ATOMS: atom_id res chain seq x y z
N MET A 1 -3.40 13.16 -37.90
CA MET A 1 -3.23 13.72 -36.55
C MET A 1 -3.47 12.59 -35.55
N LYS A 2 -2.40 11.90 -35.11
CA LYS A 2 -2.51 10.77 -34.19
C LYS A 2 -2.80 11.33 -32.79
N THR A 3 -4.01 11.14 -32.28
CA THR A 3 -4.32 11.37 -30.87
C THR A 3 -3.56 10.32 -30.05
N GLY A 4 -2.33 10.64 -29.67
CA GLY A 4 -1.58 9.86 -28.71
C GLY A 4 -2.23 10.02 -27.33
N ARG A 5 -3.09 9.09 -26.94
CA ARG A 5 -3.36 8.87 -25.51
C ARG A 5 -2.06 8.36 -24.91
N SER A 6 -1.33 9.23 -24.22
CA SER A 6 -0.27 8.76 -23.34
C SER A 6 -0.93 7.88 -22.28
N ASN A 7 -0.42 6.65 -22.12
CA ASN A 7 -0.82 5.64 -21.15
C ASN A 7 -0.51 6.05 -19.68
N ARG A 8 -0.79 7.30 -19.31
CA ARG A 8 -0.56 7.89 -17.98
C ARG A 8 -1.74 7.70 -17.02
N GLU A 9 -2.91 7.28 -17.51
CA GLU A 9 -4.13 7.25 -16.69
C GLU A 9 -4.23 6.04 -15.73
N ASP A 10 -3.39 5.00 -15.91
CA ASP A 10 -3.37 3.79 -15.07
C ASP A 10 -1.93 3.43 -14.62
N ASP A 11 -1.21 4.40 -14.03
CA ASP A 11 0.11 4.13 -13.45
C ASP A 11 0.03 3.92 -11.93
N ALA A 12 0.08 2.68 -11.50
CA ALA A 12 0.06 2.36 -10.08
C ALA A 12 1.38 2.71 -9.34
N GLY A 13 2.38 3.25 -10.02
CA GLY A 13 3.54 3.92 -9.41
C GLY A 13 3.35 5.42 -9.16
N ASP A 14 2.26 6.03 -9.67
CA ASP A 14 2.00 7.46 -9.53
C ASP A 14 1.73 7.83 -8.07
N GLN A 15 2.62 8.64 -7.50
CA GLN A 15 2.51 9.07 -6.11
C GLN A 15 1.54 10.25 -5.93
N GLU A 16 1.21 10.99 -6.99
CA GLU A 16 0.20 12.06 -6.92
C GLU A 16 -1.20 11.50 -6.63
N ALA A 17 -1.45 10.25 -7.06
CA ALA A 17 -2.71 9.53 -6.83
C ALA A 17 -2.78 8.84 -5.44
N THR A 18 -1.80 9.05 -4.55
CA THR A 18 -1.73 8.34 -3.26
C THR A 18 -2.96 8.59 -2.38
N GLY A 19 -3.49 9.82 -2.37
CA GLY A 19 -4.69 10.18 -1.62
C GLY A 19 -5.90 9.36 -2.08
N ASP A 20 -6.19 9.38 -3.37
CA ASP A 20 -7.30 8.64 -3.97
C ASP A 20 -7.16 7.12 -3.77
N ALA A 21 -5.94 6.59 -3.86
CA ALA A 21 -5.67 5.18 -3.62
C ALA A 21 -5.95 4.76 -2.16
N VAL A 22 -5.58 5.60 -1.19
CA VAL A 22 -5.84 5.37 0.24
C VAL A 22 -7.34 5.44 0.54
N ASP A 23 -8.05 6.41 -0.04
CA ASP A 23 -9.50 6.54 0.11
C ASP A 23 -10.24 5.32 -0.45
N ALA A 24 -9.86 4.86 -1.64
CA ALA A 24 -10.41 3.65 -2.25
C ALA A 24 -10.15 2.40 -1.38
N LEU A 25 -8.94 2.27 -0.83
CA LEU A 25 -8.58 1.19 0.09
C LEU A 25 -9.48 1.19 1.33
N HIS A 26 -9.70 2.35 1.96
CA HIS A 26 -10.55 2.44 3.15
C HIS A 26 -12.02 2.15 2.85
N LEU A 27 -12.52 2.61 1.71
CA LEU A 27 -13.88 2.31 1.26
C LEU A 27 -14.10 0.80 1.08
N LEU A 28 -13.15 0.11 0.43
CA LEU A 28 -13.24 -1.33 0.23
C LEU A 28 -13.08 -2.10 1.55
N LEU A 29 -12.15 -1.68 2.42
CA LEU A 29 -11.94 -2.26 3.75
C LEU A 29 -13.25 -2.26 4.56
N GLU A 30 -13.91 -1.10 4.65
CA GLU A 30 -15.19 -0.94 5.33
C GLU A 30 -16.28 -1.84 4.74
N ALA A 31 -16.39 -1.89 3.41
CA ALA A 31 -17.37 -2.73 2.73
C ALA A 31 -17.17 -4.23 3.02
N ARG A 32 -15.91 -4.69 3.08
CA ARG A 32 -15.56 -6.08 3.41
C ARG A 32 -15.80 -6.42 4.87
N MET A 33 -15.38 -5.53 5.79
CA MET A 33 -15.51 -5.76 7.23
C MET A 33 -16.97 -5.73 7.71
N ARG A 34 -17.82 -4.90 7.10
CA ARG A 34 -19.29 -4.92 7.34
C ARG A 34 -19.91 -6.30 7.05
N ARG A 35 -19.31 -7.05 6.13
CA ARG A 35 -19.71 -8.43 5.78
C ARG A 35 -18.91 -9.49 6.53
N ARG A 36 -18.07 -9.09 7.49
CA ARG A 36 -17.18 -9.96 8.28
C ARG A 36 -16.24 -10.82 7.41
N LEU A 37 -15.86 -10.32 6.24
CA LEU A 37 -14.95 -11.04 5.35
C LEU A 37 -13.50 -10.84 5.79
N PHE A 38 -12.75 -11.93 5.91
CA PHE A 38 -11.31 -11.88 6.15
C PHE A 38 -10.64 -10.98 5.10
N THR A 39 -9.82 -10.04 5.55
CA THR A 39 -9.26 -8.99 4.70
C THR A 39 -7.79 -8.80 5.04
N VAL A 40 -6.95 -8.88 4.01
CA VAL A 40 -5.52 -8.56 4.09
C VAL A 40 -5.33 -7.20 3.44
N VAL A 41 -4.57 -6.33 4.10
CA VAL A 41 -4.18 -5.03 3.56
C VAL A 41 -2.70 -5.12 3.21
N ASP A 42 -2.40 -5.12 1.91
CA ASP A 42 -1.03 -5.11 1.41
C ASP A 42 -0.58 -3.66 1.17
N ALA A 43 0.13 -3.14 2.15
CA ALA A 43 0.79 -1.84 2.13
C ALA A 43 1.96 -1.88 3.11
N THR A 44 2.88 -0.93 3.01
CA THR A 44 4.08 -0.92 3.87
C THR A 44 3.72 -0.85 5.36
N ASN A 45 2.71 -0.05 5.72
CA ASN A 45 2.13 0.03 7.08
C ASN A 45 3.15 0.24 8.22
N VAL A 46 4.31 0.82 7.93
CA VAL A 46 5.40 0.99 8.92
C VAL A 46 5.15 2.12 9.91
N THR A 47 4.38 3.15 9.54
CA THR A 47 4.05 4.28 10.43
C THR A 47 2.82 4.02 11.29
N SER A 48 2.75 4.64 12.47
CA SER A 48 1.53 4.59 13.31
C SER A 48 0.31 5.16 12.58
N SER A 49 0.49 6.31 11.92
CA SER A 49 -0.58 7.01 11.20
C SER A 49 -1.19 6.17 10.07
N ALA A 50 -0.40 5.34 9.38
CA ALA A 50 -0.92 4.41 8.38
C ALA A 50 -1.75 3.27 8.99
N ARG A 51 -1.38 2.80 10.20
CA ARG A 51 -2.05 1.66 10.86
C ARG A 51 -3.28 2.04 11.67
N GLU A 52 -3.29 3.22 12.28
CA GLU A 52 -4.40 3.72 13.11
C GLU A 52 -5.79 3.57 12.47
N PRO A 53 -6.02 4.00 11.22
CA PRO A 53 -7.34 3.84 10.59
C PRO A 53 -7.71 2.37 10.34
N LEU A 54 -6.74 1.50 10.04
CA LEU A 54 -6.96 0.07 9.83
C LEU A 54 -7.39 -0.63 11.13
N VAL A 55 -6.69 -0.34 12.23
CA VAL A 55 -7.01 -0.86 13.57
C VAL A 55 -8.36 -0.34 14.03
N ALA A 56 -8.65 0.93 13.80
CA ALA A 56 -9.95 1.53 14.13
C ALA A 56 -11.10 0.86 13.36
N ALA A 57 -10.93 0.59 12.05
CA ALA A 57 -11.92 -0.12 11.24
C ALA A 57 -12.18 -1.54 11.77
N ALA A 58 -11.12 -2.30 12.06
CA ALA A 58 -11.26 -3.64 12.64
C ALA A 58 -12.03 -3.61 13.96
N LYS A 59 -11.75 -2.64 14.85
CA LYS A 59 -12.48 -2.44 16.11
C LYS A 59 -13.95 -2.12 15.89
N ARG A 60 -14.29 -1.20 14.97
CA ARG A 60 -15.70 -0.87 14.64
C ARG A 60 -16.51 -2.10 14.23
N HIS A 61 -15.88 -3.02 13.49
CA HIS A 61 -16.53 -4.23 12.99
C HIS A 61 -16.31 -5.46 13.89
N ASN A 62 -15.76 -5.30 15.10
CA ASN A 62 -15.45 -6.39 16.03
C ASN A 62 -14.65 -7.52 15.37
N MET A 63 -13.64 -7.16 14.58
CA MET A 63 -12.68 -8.07 13.96
C MET A 63 -11.32 -7.93 14.63
N LEU A 64 -10.55 -9.01 14.70
CA LEU A 64 -9.21 -9.00 15.28
C LEU A 64 -8.18 -8.43 14.27
N PRO A 65 -7.54 -7.28 14.54
CA PRO A 65 -6.42 -6.83 13.74
C PRO A 65 -5.17 -7.68 14.04
N ILE A 66 -4.50 -8.15 13.00
CA ILE A 66 -3.26 -8.94 13.09
C ILE A 66 -2.20 -8.24 12.24
N ALA A 67 -1.01 -8.03 12.80
CA ALA A 67 0.15 -7.53 12.07
C ALA A 67 1.04 -8.69 11.63
N VAL A 68 1.45 -8.69 10.36
CA VAL A 68 2.45 -9.63 9.82
C VAL A 68 3.67 -8.80 9.40
N MET A 69 4.76 -8.94 10.15
CA MET A 69 5.98 -8.18 9.92
C MET A 69 6.97 -8.98 9.08
N VAL A 70 7.43 -8.40 7.97
CA VAL A 70 8.44 -9.00 7.10
C VAL A 70 9.78 -8.31 7.35
N ALA A 71 10.56 -8.83 8.31
CA ALA A 71 11.84 -8.26 8.74
C ALA A 71 13.01 -8.63 7.80
N THR A 72 12.85 -8.39 6.50
CA THR A 72 13.93 -8.60 5.52
C THR A 72 14.96 -7.47 5.63
N PRO A 73 16.27 -7.74 5.62
CA PRO A 73 17.29 -6.69 5.61
C PRO A 73 17.11 -5.70 4.45
N GLY A 74 17.26 -4.40 4.71
CA GLY A 74 17.06 -3.35 3.70
C GLY A 74 17.93 -3.52 2.45
N SER A 75 19.15 -4.02 2.59
CA SER A 75 20.04 -4.35 1.46
C SER A 75 19.44 -5.39 0.51
N VAL A 76 18.80 -6.42 1.06
CA VAL A 76 18.11 -7.46 0.27
C VAL A 76 16.86 -6.88 -0.40
N CYS A 77 16.15 -5.97 0.28
CA CYS A 77 15.01 -5.27 -0.33
C CYS A 77 15.44 -4.38 -1.50
N ILE A 78 16.57 -3.67 -1.39
CA ILE A 78 17.18 -2.87 -2.47
C ILE A 78 17.57 -3.76 -3.65
N GLU A 79 18.28 -4.88 -3.40
CA GLU A 79 18.65 -5.84 -4.44
C GLU A 79 17.43 -6.36 -5.23
N ARG A 80 16.34 -6.68 -4.51
CA ARG A 80 15.07 -7.14 -5.09
C ARG A 80 14.34 -6.09 -5.93
N GLN A 81 14.75 -4.83 -5.91
CA GLN A 81 14.21 -3.80 -6.80
C GLN A 81 14.75 -3.93 -8.23
N GLY A 82 15.96 -4.46 -8.42
CA GLY A 82 16.65 -4.52 -9.72
C GLY A 82 15.82 -5.04 -10.92
N PRO A 83 15.07 -6.15 -10.80
CA PRO A 83 14.27 -6.68 -11.90
C PRO A 83 12.91 -5.98 -12.09
N ARG A 84 12.54 -5.02 -11.24
CA ARG A 84 11.23 -4.36 -11.29
C ARG A 84 11.23 -3.24 -12.34
N PRO A 85 10.09 -2.95 -12.98
CA PRO A 85 9.98 -1.79 -13.86
C PRO A 85 10.13 -0.48 -13.06
N ALA A 86 10.51 0.61 -13.74
CA ALA A 86 10.83 1.88 -13.10
C ALA A 86 9.68 2.47 -12.25
N ASN A 87 8.43 2.25 -12.65
CA ASN A 87 7.25 2.66 -11.88
C ASN A 87 6.94 1.76 -10.67
N ARG A 88 7.80 0.77 -10.39
CA ARG A 88 7.72 -0.17 -9.25
C ARG A 88 9.00 -0.19 -8.43
N THR A 89 9.87 0.79 -8.65
CA THR A 89 11.07 1.03 -7.85
C THR A 89 10.98 2.37 -7.13
N VAL A 90 11.64 2.46 -5.99
CA VAL A 90 11.74 3.68 -5.18
C VAL A 90 13.21 3.97 -4.85
N PRO A 91 13.58 5.22 -4.50
CA PRO A 91 14.91 5.55 -4.03
C PRO A 91 15.36 4.63 -2.88
N GLU A 92 16.65 4.29 -2.82
CA GLU A 92 17.18 3.42 -1.76
C GLU A 92 16.92 3.97 -0.36
N ALA A 93 17.01 5.28 -0.18
CA ALA A 93 16.70 5.95 1.08
C ALA A 93 15.27 5.63 1.55
N THR A 94 14.29 5.64 0.63
CA THR A 94 12.90 5.28 0.93
C THR A 94 12.77 3.86 1.45
N VAL A 95 13.61 2.92 1.01
CA VAL A 95 13.61 1.54 1.53
C VAL A 95 14.23 1.49 2.93
N ILE A 96 15.32 2.22 3.15
CA ILE A 96 16.08 2.21 4.41
C ILE A 96 15.31 2.86 5.56
N GLU A 97 14.46 3.83 5.25
CA GLU A 97 13.62 4.56 6.20
C GLU A 97 12.42 3.73 6.72
N GLN A 98 12.07 2.62 6.08
CA GLN A 98 10.90 1.77 6.40
C GLN A 98 11.21 0.83 7.59
N ARG A 99 11.54 1.41 8.75
CA ARG A 99 11.88 0.69 9.98
C ARG A 99 10.75 0.68 11.00
#